data_AF-A0A2K1YP57-F1
#
_entry.id   AF-A0A2K1YP57-F1
#
_cell.length_a   1.000
_cell.length_b   1.000
_cell.length_c   1.000
_cell.angle_alpha   90.00
_cell.angle_beta   90.00
_cell.angle_gamma   90.00
#
_symmetry.space_group_name_H-M   'P 1'
#
loop_
_entity.id
_entity.type
_entity.pdbx_description
1 polymer ?
#
loop_
_entity_poly.entity_id
_entity_poly.type
_entity_poly.pdbx_seq_one_letter_code
_entity_poly.pdbx_strand_id
1 'polypeptide(L)'
;MKGKVVLLLVSKAELLPQEGLLLLLDRTYDHPYHKKLEGSYEIVWISISDTWTDAERDIFDFLSNSLPWYSVRRPWVLHSAVVNYTKQEWDYKNVPLIVVLDSKGMVRKSNAMDMVFIWGATAYPFSTSKEKKLWDEENWTLKLLLDEIDPLLTTWVEEGRNICIYGNDNLDWIREFNATCKVIKNAGVQLEMVYVGCKDLGKKVRRMLAIIDEELHRSLFSFTKLHFFWLRLESIRRSKLQLG
;
A
#
# COMPACT_ATOMS: atom_id res chain seq x y z
N MET A 1 19.04 -5.84 -16.97
CA MET A 1 17.68 -6.35 -16.66
C MET A 1 17.15 -7.36 -17.68
N LYS A 2 17.99 -7.94 -18.57
CA LYS A 2 17.53 -8.89 -19.60
C LYS A 2 16.97 -10.15 -18.92
N GLY A 3 15.79 -10.60 -19.34
CA GLY A 3 15.16 -11.81 -18.80
C GLY A 3 14.27 -11.61 -17.55
N LYS A 4 14.17 -10.39 -17.00
CA LYS A 4 13.39 -10.10 -15.78
C LYS A 4 12.14 -9.28 -16.08
N VAL A 5 11.11 -9.42 -15.25
CA VAL A 5 9.98 -8.46 -15.21
C VAL A 5 10.50 -7.15 -14.60
N VAL A 6 10.08 -6.00 -15.13
CA VAL A 6 10.48 -4.69 -14.60
C VAL A 6 9.25 -3.89 -14.20
N LEU A 7 9.24 -3.42 -12.96
CA LEU A 7 8.25 -2.48 -12.44
C LEU A 7 8.85 -1.08 -12.54
N LEU A 8 8.40 -0.29 -13.50
CA LEU A 8 8.75 1.11 -13.61
C LEU A 8 7.88 1.92 -12.65
N LEU A 9 8.44 2.32 -11.52
CA LEU A 9 7.80 3.25 -10.59
C LEU A 9 7.96 4.67 -11.15
N VAL A 10 6.87 5.30 -11.55
CA VAL A 10 6.85 6.66 -12.11
C VAL A 10 6.22 7.61 -11.10
N SER A 11 6.93 8.66 -10.72
CA SER A 11 6.45 9.64 -9.73
C SER A 11 7.20 10.97 -9.84
N LYS A 12 6.84 11.95 -9.02
CA LYS A 12 7.71 13.11 -8.73
C LYS A 12 8.88 12.73 -7.83
N ALA A 13 9.79 13.67 -7.56
CA ALA A 13 10.95 13.47 -6.68
C ALA A 13 10.55 13.04 -5.26
N GLU A 14 9.48 13.60 -4.73
CA GLU A 14 8.91 13.23 -3.41
C GLU A 14 8.32 11.81 -3.37
N LEU A 15 8.17 11.18 -4.53
CA LEU A 15 7.75 9.79 -4.72
C LEU A 15 6.31 9.49 -4.24
N LEU A 16 6.11 9.32 -2.95
CA LEU A 16 4.83 9.07 -2.28
C LEU A 16 4.85 9.75 -0.90
N PRO A 17 3.68 10.05 -0.31
CA PRO A 17 3.60 10.28 1.13
C PRO A 17 4.31 9.15 1.90
N GLN A 18 4.91 9.47 3.04
CA GLN A 18 5.77 8.56 3.80
C GLN A 18 5.14 7.18 4.00
N GLU A 19 3.87 7.12 4.42
CA GLU A 19 3.17 5.86 4.68
C GLU A 19 2.91 5.06 3.40
N GLY A 20 2.69 5.73 2.27
CA GLY A 20 2.58 5.07 0.96
C GLY A 20 3.90 4.45 0.51
N LEU A 21 5.03 5.14 0.76
CA LEU A 21 6.37 4.61 0.49
C LEU A 21 6.68 3.41 1.39
N LEU A 22 6.36 3.49 2.68
CA LEU A 22 6.53 2.38 3.63
C LEU A 22 5.70 1.17 3.23
N LEU A 23 4.45 1.37 2.80
CA LEU A 23 3.62 0.28 2.29
C LEU A 23 4.22 -0.33 1.01
N LEU A 24 4.75 0.50 0.11
CA LEU A 24 5.38 -0.01 -1.10
C LEU A 24 6.61 -0.88 -0.79
N LEU A 25 7.43 -0.48 0.19
CA LEU A 25 8.56 -1.28 0.68
C LEU A 25 8.10 -2.60 1.33
N ASP A 26 7.11 -2.52 2.22
CA ASP A 26 6.48 -3.68 2.87
C ASP A 26 5.99 -4.70 1.84
N ARG A 27 5.31 -4.21 0.81
CA ARG A 27 4.66 -5.04 -0.22
C ARG A 27 5.62 -5.63 -1.24
N THR A 28 6.80 -5.02 -1.43
CA THR A 28 7.72 -5.42 -2.50
C THR A 28 9.01 -6.06 -1.99
N TYR A 29 9.62 -5.50 -0.96
CA TYR A 29 10.95 -5.89 -0.48
C TYR A 29 10.86 -6.73 0.81
N ASP A 30 10.11 -6.26 1.80
CA ASP A 30 9.99 -6.96 3.10
C ASP A 30 8.99 -8.13 3.05
N HIS A 31 8.19 -8.19 1.99
CA HIS A 31 7.17 -9.21 1.79
C HIS A 31 7.78 -10.63 1.87
N PRO A 32 7.20 -11.57 2.65
CA PRO A 32 7.77 -12.91 2.85
C PRO A 32 8.05 -13.69 1.55
N TYR A 33 7.20 -13.48 0.54
CA TYR A 33 7.33 -14.10 -0.79
C TYR A 33 8.45 -13.49 -1.66
N HIS A 34 8.99 -12.32 -1.32
CA HIS A 34 10.04 -11.63 -2.08
C HIS A 34 11.28 -12.52 -2.26
N LYS A 35 11.73 -13.20 -1.20
CA LYS A 35 12.90 -14.10 -1.23
C LYS A 35 12.79 -15.22 -2.27
N LYS A 36 11.56 -15.70 -2.54
CA LYS A 36 11.33 -16.74 -3.56
C LYS A 36 11.40 -16.18 -5.00
N LEU A 37 11.29 -14.86 -5.14
CA LEU A 37 11.28 -14.14 -6.40
C LEU A 37 12.56 -13.34 -6.61
N GLU A 38 13.59 -13.56 -5.79
CA GLU A 38 14.86 -12.86 -5.92
C GLU A 38 15.42 -13.03 -7.33
N GLY A 39 15.71 -11.91 -7.99
CA GLY A 39 16.14 -11.89 -9.39
C GLY A 39 15.06 -12.15 -10.45
N SER A 40 13.79 -12.40 -10.06
CA SER A 40 12.67 -12.61 -11.00
C SER A 40 12.08 -11.31 -11.53
N TYR A 41 12.11 -10.24 -10.73
CA TYR A 41 11.73 -8.90 -11.14
C TYR A 41 12.63 -7.83 -10.51
N GLU A 42 12.62 -6.63 -11.08
CA GLU A 42 13.31 -5.46 -10.55
C GLU A 42 12.38 -4.26 -10.52
N ILE A 43 12.54 -3.37 -9.55
CA ILE A 43 11.87 -2.07 -9.53
C ILE A 43 12.86 -1.01 -9.99
N VAL A 44 12.42 -0.15 -10.90
CA VAL A 44 13.17 0.99 -11.43
C VAL A 44 12.35 2.24 -11.22
N TRP A 45 12.87 3.15 -10.40
CA TRP A 45 12.28 4.45 -10.19
C TRP A 45 12.67 5.44 -11.28
N ILE A 46 11.66 6.05 -11.90
CA ILE A 46 11.79 7.12 -12.88
C ILE A 46 11.05 8.34 -12.34
N SER A 47 11.81 9.34 -11.92
CA SER A 47 11.21 10.61 -11.50
C SER A 47 10.89 11.48 -12.71
N ILE A 48 9.64 11.94 -12.83
CA ILE A 48 9.14 12.76 -13.93
C ILE A 48 8.61 14.08 -13.36
N SER A 49 9.21 15.18 -13.80
CA SER A 49 8.77 16.55 -13.53
C SER A 49 9.06 17.44 -14.74
N ASP A 50 8.24 18.48 -14.94
CA ASP A 50 8.45 19.48 -16.00
C ASP A 50 9.60 20.42 -15.69
N THR A 51 9.80 20.70 -14.40
CA THR A 51 10.84 21.58 -13.88
C THR A 51 11.45 20.93 -12.65
N TRP A 52 12.75 21.17 -12.46
CA TRP A 52 13.50 20.67 -11.31
C TRP A 52 14.09 21.82 -10.52
N THR A 53 13.66 21.96 -9.28
CA THR A 53 14.28 22.80 -8.26
C THR A 53 15.46 22.06 -7.62
N ASP A 54 16.37 22.79 -6.97
CA ASP A 54 17.47 22.17 -6.24
C ASP A 54 16.95 21.31 -5.07
N ALA A 55 15.89 21.75 -4.39
CA ALA A 55 15.23 20.96 -3.34
C ALA A 55 14.69 19.61 -3.85
N GLU A 56 14.06 19.58 -5.03
CA GLU A 56 13.60 18.32 -5.64
C GLU A 56 14.77 17.39 -6.01
N ARG A 57 15.91 17.95 -6.43
CA ARG A 57 17.12 17.16 -6.71
C ARG A 57 17.69 16.56 -5.44
N ASP A 58 17.79 17.35 -4.37
CA ASP A 58 18.26 16.87 -3.07
C ASP A 58 17.38 15.75 -2.51
N ILE A 59 16.05 15.90 -2.62
CA ILE A 59 15.08 14.86 -2.23
C ILE A 59 15.28 13.60 -3.08
N PHE A 60 15.42 13.75 -4.40
CA PHE A 60 15.64 12.62 -5.30
C PHE A 60 16.95 11.88 -4.97
N ASP A 61 18.04 12.61 -4.78
CA ASP A 61 19.34 12.03 -4.46
C ASP A 61 19.31 11.33 -3.10
N PHE A 62 18.65 11.91 -2.09
CA PHE A 62 18.45 11.24 -0.80
C PHE A 62 17.66 9.93 -0.94
N LEU A 63 16.48 9.97 -1.57
CA LEU A 63 15.62 8.80 -1.69
C LEU A 63 16.23 7.71 -2.56
N SER A 64 16.86 8.08 -3.68
CA SER A 64 17.46 7.12 -4.62
C SER A 64 18.66 6.37 -4.03
N ASN A 65 19.35 6.95 -3.04
CA ASN A 65 20.42 6.29 -2.30
C ASN A 65 19.92 5.51 -1.07
N SER A 66 18.70 5.79 -0.60
CA SER A 66 18.13 5.17 0.61
C SER A 66 17.22 3.98 0.32
N LEU A 67 16.61 3.93 -0.87
CA LEU A 67 15.67 2.89 -1.27
C LEU A 67 16.39 1.70 -1.93
N PRO A 68 15.85 0.47 -1.79
CA PRO A 68 16.48 -0.74 -2.33
C PRO A 68 16.31 -0.89 -3.86
N TRP A 69 15.63 0.04 -4.52
CA TRP A 69 15.30 -0.04 -5.95
C TRP A 69 16.34 0.67 -6.81
N TYR A 70 16.42 0.27 -8.08
CA TYR A 70 17.20 1.05 -9.05
C TYR A 70 16.52 2.38 -9.32
N SER A 71 17.29 3.37 -9.74
CA SER A 71 16.79 4.68 -10.15
C SER A 71 17.44 5.14 -11.45
N VAL A 72 16.69 5.90 -12.26
CA VAL A 72 17.26 6.60 -13.42
C VAL A 72 18.09 7.76 -12.92
N ARG A 73 19.41 7.70 -13.14
CA ARG A 73 20.34 8.77 -12.72
C ARG A 73 20.03 10.08 -13.45
N ARG A 74 20.03 11.18 -12.70
CA ARG A 74 19.83 12.55 -13.21
C ARG A 74 18.54 12.68 -14.04
N PRO A 75 17.35 12.41 -13.47
CA PRO A 75 16.09 12.46 -14.19
C PRO A 75 15.79 13.84 -14.83
N TRP A 76 16.40 14.92 -14.35
CA TRP A 76 16.28 16.26 -14.94
C TRP A 76 16.91 16.42 -16.33
N VAL A 77 17.72 15.47 -16.80
CA VAL A 77 18.22 15.45 -18.18
C VAL A 77 17.43 14.51 -19.11
N LEU A 78 16.31 13.96 -18.64
CA LEU A 78 15.44 13.13 -19.47
C LEU A 78 14.95 13.93 -20.68
N HIS A 79 15.05 13.32 -21.86
CA HIS A 79 14.57 13.94 -23.09
C HIS A 79 13.06 14.20 -22.99
N SER A 80 12.61 15.38 -23.44
CA SER A 80 11.19 15.80 -23.36
C SER A 80 10.23 14.80 -24.00
N ALA A 81 10.65 14.09 -25.05
CA ALA A 81 9.89 13.01 -25.65
C ALA A 81 9.54 11.88 -24.66
N VAL A 82 10.44 11.52 -23.74
CA VAL A 82 10.19 10.49 -22.71
C VAL A 82 9.17 11.00 -21.69
N VAL A 83 9.31 12.25 -21.27
CA VAL A 83 8.37 12.92 -20.35
C VAL A 83 6.97 12.98 -20.97
N ASN A 84 6.88 13.41 -22.24
CA ASN A 84 5.62 13.52 -22.96
C ASN A 84 4.99 12.15 -23.21
N TYR A 85 5.78 11.15 -23.62
CA TYR A 85 5.31 9.77 -23.77
C TYR A 85 4.72 9.25 -22.46
N THR A 86 5.41 9.44 -21.34
CA THR A 86 4.94 9.01 -20.01
C THR A 86 3.60 9.66 -19.65
N LYS A 87 3.44 10.95 -19.93
CA LYS A 87 2.19 11.68 -19.66
C LYS A 87 1.04 11.26 -20.57
N GLN A 88 1.31 11.00 -21.84
CA GLN A 88 0.30 10.72 -22.86
C GLN A 88 -0.10 9.24 -22.88
N GLU A 89 0.88 8.34 -22.96
CA GLU A 89 0.63 6.91 -23.17
C GLU A 89 0.30 6.17 -21.86
N TRP A 90 0.81 6.65 -20.72
CA TRP A 90 0.53 6.05 -19.40
C TRP A 90 -0.42 6.91 -18.56
N ASP A 91 -0.97 7.99 -19.13
CA ASP A 91 -1.86 8.94 -18.45
C ASP A 91 -1.29 9.46 -17.11
N TYR A 92 0.02 9.68 -17.05
CA TYR A 92 0.67 10.17 -15.83
C TYR A 92 0.29 11.63 -15.55
N LYS A 93 -0.58 11.83 -14.56
CA LYS A 93 -1.10 13.14 -14.12
C LYS A 93 -0.52 13.57 -12.77
N ASN A 94 0.79 13.39 -12.56
CA ASN A 94 1.47 13.61 -11.27
C ASN A 94 1.01 12.71 -10.12
N VAL A 95 0.22 11.67 -10.41
CA VAL A 95 -0.14 10.63 -9.46
C VAL A 95 0.80 9.45 -9.71
N PRO A 96 1.54 8.98 -8.69
CA PRO A 96 2.46 7.87 -8.85
C PRO A 96 1.79 6.62 -9.41
N LEU A 97 2.49 5.93 -10.31
CA LEU A 97 2.01 4.70 -10.94
C LEU A 97 3.15 3.70 -11.13
N ILE A 98 2.79 2.43 -11.33
CA ILE A 98 3.76 1.37 -11.63
C ILE A 98 3.42 0.77 -12.99
N VAL A 99 4.29 0.95 -13.98
CA VAL A 99 4.17 0.28 -15.28
C VAL A 99 4.92 -1.04 -15.23
N VAL A 100 4.30 -2.10 -15.72
CA VAL A 100 4.89 -3.44 -15.73
C VAL A 100 5.38 -3.76 -17.13
N LEU A 101 6.68 -4.00 -17.25
CA LEU A 101 7.33 -4.52 -18.45
C LEU A 101 7.65 -6.00 -18.27
N ASP A 102 7.41 -6.81 -19.30
CA ASP A 102 7.88 -8.19 -19.31
C ASP A 102 9.38 -8.30 -19.62
N SER A 103 9.89 -9.53 -19.65
CA SER A 103 11.30 -9.85 -19.94
C SER A 103 11.78 -9.45 -21.35
N LYS A 104 10.85 -9.09 -22.25
CA LYS A 104 11.12 -8.56 -23.60
C LYS A 104 10.99 -7.03 -23.65
N GLY A 105 10.65 -6.37 -22.55
CA GLY A 105 10.43 -4.92 -22.48
C GLY A 105 9.05 -4.48 -22.93
N MET A 106 8.09 -5.39 -23.09
CA MET A 106 6.73 -5.05 -23.52
C MET A 106 5.86 -4.70 -22.31
N VAL A 107 5.06 -3.63 -22.44
CA VAL A 107 4.09 -3.24 -21.40
C VAL A 107 3.02 -4.32 -21.24
N ARG A 108 2.86 -4.84 -20.03
CA ARG A 108 1.83 -5.83 -19.65
C ARG A 108 0.73 -5.25 -18.77
N LYS A 109 1.02 -4.15 -18.07
CA LYS A 109 0.04 -3.39 -17.28
C LYS A 109 0.54 -1.94 -17.17
N SER A 110 -0.31 -0.98 -17.52
CA SER A 110 0.03 0.45 -17.51
C SER A 110 0.00 1.08 -16.13
N ASN A 111 -0.74 0.50 -15.18
CA ASN A 111 -0.70 0.88 -13.78
C ASN A 111 -1.01 -0.32 -12.87
N ALA A 112 0.00 -0.79 -12.14
CA ALA A 112 -0.06 -1.90 -11.18
C ALA A 112 0.01 -1.44 -9.72
N MET A 113 -0.14 -0.14 -9.44
CA MET A 113 -0.02 0.40 -8.08
C MET A 113 -0.97 -0.30 -7.10
N ASP A 114 -2.26 -0.37 -7.45
CA ASP A 114 -3.27 -1.03 -6.62
C ASP A 114 -2.97 -2.53 -6.48
N MET A 115 -2.54 -3.19 -7.56
CA MET A 115 -2.17 -4.60 -7.54
C MET A 115 -1.00 -4.87 -6.57
N VAL A 116 0.01 -4.01 -6.53
CA VAL A 116 1.13 -4.12 -5.59
C VAL A 116 0.68 -3.88 -4.15
N PHE A 117 -0.15 -2.87 -3.90
CA PHE A 117 -0.66 -2.60 -2.54
C PHE A 117 -1.54 -3.72 -2.01
N ILE A 118 -2.36 -4.34 -2.86
CA ILE A 118 -3.22 -5.45 -2.45
C ILE A 118 -2.40 -6.73 -2.31
N TRP A 119 -1.64 -7.13 -3.32
CA TRP A 119 -1.10 -8.50 -3.38
C TRP A 119 0.39 -8.62 -3.09
N GLY A 120 1.10 -7.49 -3.00
CA GLY A 120 2.55 -7.46 -2.81
C GLY A 120 3.30 -8.33 -3.81
N ALA A 121 4.29 -9.07 -3.33
CA ALA A 121 5.12 -9.91 -4.18
C ALA A 121 4.35 -11.10 -4.80
N THR A 122 3.21 -11.53 -4.23
CA THR A 122 2.39 -12.61 -4.79
C THR A 122 1.72 -12.23 -6.11
N ALA A 123 1.67 -10.93 -6.42
CA ALA A 123 1.17 -10.42 -7.68
C ALA A 123 2.08 -10.72 -8.88
N TYR A 124 3.32 -11.20 -8.70
CA TYR A 124 4.18 -11.59 -9.82
C TYR A 124 3.46 -12.55 -10.80
N PRO A 125 3.52 -12.31 -12.13
CA PRO A 125 4.36 -11.32 -12.85
C PRO A 125 3.70 -9.94 -13.09
N PHE A 126 2.79 -9.51 -12.21
CA PHE A 126 2.13 -8.20 -12.19
C PHE A 126 1.32 -7.88 -13.45
N SER A 127 0.87 -8.91 -14.15
CA SER A 127 0.06 -8.80 -15.36
C SER A 127 -1.44 -8.72 -15.06
N THR A 128 -2.22 -8.15 -15.98
CA THR A 128 -3.69 -8.12 -15.89
C THR A 128 -4.31 -9.52 -15.76
N SER A 129 -3.78 -10.52 -16.46
CA SER A 129 -4.29 -11.90 -16.35
C SER A 129 -4.02 -12.52 -14.98
N LYS A 130 -2.84 -12.23 -14.39
CA LYS A 130 -2.51 -12.63 -13.02
C LYS A 130 -3.41 -11.94 -12.00
N GLU A 131 -3.70 -10.66 -12.16
CA GLU A 131 -4.61 -9.93 -11.28
C GLU A 131 -6.03 -10.51 -11.31
N LYS A 132 -6.57 -10.79 -12.50
CA LYS A 132 -7.87 -11.46 -12.64
C LYS A 132 -7.90 -12.80 -11.91
N LYS A 133 -6.87 -13.63 -12.13
CA LYS A 133 -6.73 -14.91 -11.44
C LYS A 133 -6.69 -14.78 -9.92
N LEU A 134 -5.95 -13.80 -9.39
CA LEU A 134 -5.93 -13.54 -7.94
C LEU A 134 -7.33 -13.18 -7.43
N TRP A 135 -8.08 -12.36 -8.17
CA TRP A 135 -9.45 -12.02 -7.79
C TRP A 135 -10.44 -13.16 -7.93
N ASP A 136 -10.25 -14.07 -8.88
CA ASP A 136 -11.09 -15.26 -9.07
C ASP A 136 -10.85 -16.30 -7.96
N GLU A 137 -9.62 -16.37 -7.44
CA GLU A 137 -9.22 -17.27 -6.34
C GLU A 137 -9.52 -16.68 -4.96
N GLU A 138 -9.64 -15.36 -4.84
CA GLU A 138 -9.85 -14.67 -3.58
C GLU A 138 -11.33 -14.62 -3.16
N ASN A 139 -11.58 -14.89 -1.88
CA ASN A 139 -12.88 -14.69 -1.26
C ASN A 139 -12.91 -13.34 -0.52
N TRP A 140 -14.07 -12.67 -0.51
CA TRP A 140 -14.28 -11.44 0.27
C TRP A 140 -14.25 -11.70 1.78
N THR A 141 -13.05 -11.84 2.32
CA THR A 141 -12.78 -12.26 3.70
C THR A 141 -12.12 -11.14 4.50
N LEU A 142 -12.18 -11.26 5.83
CA LEU A 142 -11.37 -10.41 6.72
C LEU A 142 -9.88 -10.55 6.42
N LYS A 143 -9.44 -11.71 5.92
CA LYS A 143 -8.08 -11.95 5.47
C LYS A 143 -7.71 -10.94 4.37
N LEU A 144 -8.47 -10.84 3.29
CA LEU A 144 -8.20 -9.84 2.24
C LEU A 144 -8.02 -8.40 2.77
N LEU A 145 -8.82 -8.01 3.77
CA LEU A 145 -8.79 -6.65 4.33
C LEU A 145 -7.63 -6.41 5.32
N LEU A 146 -7.32 -7.41 6.14
CA LEU A 146 -6.47 -7.25 7.33
C LEU A 146 -5.14 -7.99 7.24
N ASP A 147 -5.06 -9.01 6.40
CA ASP A 147 -3.92 -9.91 6.30
C ASP A 147 -2.66 -9.16 5.86
N GLU A 148 -1.55 -9.57 6.44
CA GLU A 148 -0.21 -9.00 6.26
C GLU A 148 -0.03 -7.54 6.75
N ILE A 149 -1.05 -6.89 7.33
CA ILE A 149 -0.86 -5.59 8.02
C ILE A 149 -0.32 -5.82 9.44
N ASP A 150 -0.84 -6.85 10.10
CA ASP A 150 -0.43 -7.26 11.44
C ASP A 150 -0.45 -8.80 11.57
N PRO A 151 0.65 -9.43 11.99
CA PRO A 151 0.69 -10.88 12.23
C PRO A 151 -0.38 -11.36 13.21
N LEU A 152 -0.71 -10.58 14.24
CA LEU A 152 -1.70 -10.96 15.25
C LEU A 152 -3.12 -11.02 14.66
N LEU A 153 -3.46 -10.11 13.73
CA LEU A 153 -4.73 -10.19 13.00
C LEU A 153 -4.82 -11.43 12.13
N THR A 154 -3.70 -11.80 11.51
CA THR A 154 -3.62 -13.00 10.70
C THR A 154 -3.96 -14.22 11.55
N THR A 155 -3.35 -14.34 12.73
CA THR A 155 -3.64 -15.39 13.71
C THR A 155 -5.11 -15.38 14.15
N TRP A 156 -5.70 -14.21 14.44
CA TRP A 156 -7.11 -14.15 14.86
C TRP A 156 -8.09 -14.60 13.78
N VAL A 157 -7.80 -14.28 12.52
CA VAL A 157 -8.61 -14.71 11.38
C VAL A 157 -8.48 -16.22 11.18
N GLU A 158 -7.27 -16.78 11.28
CA GLU A 158 -7.02 -18.23 11.16
C GLU A 158 -7.66 -19.04 12.28
N GLU A 159 -7.68 -18.50 13.50
CA GLU A 159 -8.35 -19.09 14.66
C GLU A 159 -9.89 -18.95 14.60
N GLY A 160 -10.43 -18.23 13.62
CA GLY A 160 -11.87 -18.01 13.47
C GLY A 160 -12.47 -17.13 14.58
N ARG A 161 -11.70 -16.20 15.15
CA ARG A 161 -12.21 -15.28 16.17
C ARG A 161 -13.22 -14.30 15.58
N ASN A 162 -14.19 -13.87 16.41
CA ASN A 162 -15.07 -12.77 16.03
C ASN A 162 -14.32 -11.44 16.17
N ILE A 163 -14.16 -10.73 15.06
CA ILE A 163 -13.44 -9.46 14.99
C ILE A 163 -14.44 -8.34 14.65
N CYS A 164 -14.50 -7.32 15.50
CA CYS A 164 -15.22 -6.08 15.22
C CYS A 164 -14.24 -5.01 14.76
N ILE A 165 -14.32 -4.66 13.47
CA ILE A 165 -13.61 -3.51 12.92
C ILE A 165 -14.51 -2.30 13.08
N TYR A 166 -13.99 -1.22 13.67
CA TYR A 166 -14.74 0.01 13.88
C TYR A 166 -13.85 1.24 13.73
N GLY A 167 -14.47 2.38 13.43
CA GLY A 167 -13.75 3.60 13.12
C GLY A 167 -14.65 4.82 13.20
N ASN A 168 -14.16 5.87 13.84
CA ASN A 168 -14.84 7.16 13.99
C ASN A 168 -13.79 8.23 14.33
N ASP A 169 -14.13 9.51 14.22
CA ASP A 169 -13.28 10.62 14.66
C ASP A 169 -13.86 11.38 15.88
N ASN A 170 -14.91 10.84 16.49
CA ASN A 170 -15.53 11.31 17.73
C ASN A 170 -15.13 10.41 18.90
N LEU A 171 -14.37 10.96 19.84
CA LEU A 171 -13.86 10.25 21.01
C LEU A 171 -14.95 9.79 21.97
N ASP A 172 -16.00 10.59 22.17
CA ASP A 172 -17.08 10.25 23.08
C ASP A 172 -17.88 9.06 22.55
N TRP A 173 -18.13 9.05 21.23
CA TRP A 173 -18.74 7.90 20.56
C TRP A 173 -17.86 6.65 20.66
N ILE A 174 -16.54 6.79 20.47
CA ILE A 174 -15.59 5.66 20.60
C ILE A 174 -15.64 5.08 22.02
N ARG A 175 -15.69 5.92 23.05
CA ARG A 175 -15.78 5.49 24.45
C ARG A 175 -17.09 4.76 24.72
N GLU A 176 -18.21 5.31 24.27
CA GLU A 176 -19.54 4.70 24.42
C GLU A 176 -19.62 3.34 23.70
N PHE A 177 -19.10 3.27 22.47
CA PHE A 177 -19.05 2.05 21.68
C PHE A 177 -18.19 0.96 22.36
N ASN A 178 -17.00 1.34 22.85
CA ASN A 178 -16.12 0.41 23.58
C ASN A 178 -16.74 -0.05 24.91
N ALA A 179 -17.43 0.83 25.65
CA ALA A 179 -18.13 0.46 26.88
C ALA A 179 -19.23 -0.59 26.59
N THR A 180 -19.98 -0.39 25.51
CA THR A 180 -21.00 -1.35 25.06
C THR A 180 -20.37 -2.70 24.69
N CYS A 181 -19.27 -2.70 23.94
CA CYS A 181 -18.56 -3.93 23.59
C CYS A 181 -17.98 -4.65 24.81
N LYS A 182 -17.56 -3.91 25.84
CA LYS A 182 -17.10 -4.49 27.11
C LYS A 182 -18.22 -5.23 27.85
N VAL A 183 -19.45 -4.71 27.84
CA VAL A 183 -20.62 -5.42 28.39
C VAL A 183 -20.86 -6.73 27.64
N ILE A 184 -20.78 -6.70 26.31
CA ILE A 184 -20.94 -7.89 25.45
C ILE A 184 -19.85 -8.94 25.76
N LYS A 185 -18.59 -8.52 25.90
CA LYS A 185 -17.49 -9.42 26.29
C LYS A 185 -17.70 -10.03 27.68
N ASN A 186 -18.14 -9.22 28.65
CA ASN A 186 -18.42 -9.68 30.01
C ASN A 186 -19.61 -10.67 30.07
N ALA A 187 -20.52 -10.60 29.10
CA ALA A 187 -21.61 -11.58 28.93
C ALA A 187 -21.15 -12.92 28.31
N GLY A 188 -19.85 -13.08 28.04
CA GLY A 188 -19.25 -14.33 27.55
C GLY A 188 -19.02 -14.39 26.03
N VAL A 189 -19.32 -13.32 25.29
CA VAL A 189 -19.03 -13.29 23.85
C VAL A 189 -17.54 -13.06 23.62
N GLN A 190 -16.89 -13.98 22.91
CA GLN A 190 -15.51 -13.80 22.47
C GLN A 190 -15.49 -12.81 21.30
N LEU A 191 -15.03 -11.59 21.57
CA LEU A 191 -14.99 -10.48 20.61
C LEU A 191 -13.66 -9.74 20.70
N GLU A 192 -12.97 -9.64 19.58
CA GLU A 192 -11.77 -8.82 19.42
C GLU A 192 -12.14 -7.50 18.73
N MET A 193 -11.57 -6.41 19.22
CA MET A 193 -11.90 -5.05 18.77
C MET A 193 -10.72 -4.45 18.03
N VAL A 194 -10.95 -3.95 16.81
CA VAL A 194 -9.91 -3.35 15.97
C VAL A 194 -10.35 -1.96 15.54
N TYR A 195 -9.74 -0.95 16.15
CA TYR A 195 -9.97 0.43 15.76
C TYR A 195 -9.15 0.77 14.52
N VAL A 196 -9.83 1.25 13.46
CA VAL A 196 -9.21 1.62 12.19
C VAL A 196 -9.23 3.12 11.90
N GLY A 197 -9.70 3.95 12.84
CA GLY A 197 -9.80 5.40 12.62
C GLY A 197 -10.85 5.78 11.58
N CYS A 198 -10.62 6.87 10.85
CA CYS A 198 -11.43 7.30 9.73
C CYS A 198 -10.55 7.51 8.50
N LYS A 199 -11.18 7.66 7.33
CA LYS A 199 -10.48 7.82 6.05
C LYS A 199 -9.44 8.95 6.08
N ASP A 200 -9.74 10.05 6.76
CA ASP A 200 -8.82 11.18 6.92
C ASP A 200 -7.95 11.01 8.17
N LEU A 201 -6.86 10.23 8.00
CA LEU A 201 -5.88 9.94 9.05
C LEU A 201 -4.96 11.15 9.36
N GLY A 202 -5.55 12.23 9.89
CA GLY A 202 -4.83 13.43 10.29
C GLY A 202 -4.26 13.39 11.71
N LYS A 203 -3.73 14.55 12.14
CA LYS A 203 -3.25 14.76 13.53
C LYS A 203 -4.30 14.40 14.58
N LYS A 204 -5.59 14.58 14.26
CA LYS A 204 -6.73 14.27 15.13
C LYS A 204 -6.80 12.76 15.43
N VAL A 205 -6.73 11.90 14.40
CA VAL A 205 -6.74 10.44 14.55
C VAL A 205 -5.50 9.95 15.29
N ARG A 206 -4.32 10.56 15.04
CA ARG A 206 -3.10 10.23 15.78
C ARG A 206 -3.24 10.46 17.28
N ARG A 207 -3.84 11.59 17.69
CA ARG A 207 -4.12 11.88 19.10
C ARG A 207 -5.14 10.90 19.69
N MET A 208 -6.19 10.59 18.94
CA MET A 208 -7.18 9.59 19.38
C MET A 208 -6.55 8.21 19.58
N LEU A 209 -5.68 7.77 18.68
CA LEU A 209 -4.97 6.50 18.85
C LEU A 209 -4.18 6.45 20.16
N ALA A 210 -3.47 7.53 20.52
CA ALA A 210 -2.74 7.58 21.78
C ALA A 210 -3.67 7.44 22.99
N ILE A 211 -4.82 8.14 22.97
CA ILE A 211 -5.83 8.04 24.03
C ILE A 211 -6.41 6.63 24.10
N ILE A 212 -6.74 6.03 22.95
CA ILE A 212 -7.29 4.68 22.86
C ILE A 212 -6.28 3.65 23.37
N ASP A 213 -5.00 3.80 23.05
CA ASP A 213 -3.95 2.90 23.51
C ASP A 213 -3.77 2.97 25.03
N GLU A 214 -3.81 4.18 25.60
CA GLU A 214 -3.78 4.41 27.05
C GLU A 214 -5.03 3.85 27.75
N GLU A 215 -6.23 4.10 27.22
CA GLU A 215 -7.51 3.71 27.84
C GLU A 215 -7.83 2.21 27.69
N LEU A 216 -7.45 1.59 26.56
CA LEU A 216 -7.83 0.21 26.23
C LEU A 216 -6.68 -0.79 26.36
N HIS A 217 -5.47 -0.32 26.66
CA HIS A 217 -4.24 -1.11 26.87
C HIS A 217 -3.81 -2.05 25.73
N ARG A 218 -4.45 -1.99 24.54
CA ARG A 218 -4.08 -2.76 23.33
C ARG A 218 -4.61 -2.10 22.06
N SER A 219 -4.07 -0.94 21.65
CA SER A 219 -4.30 -0.52 20.26
C SER A 219 -3.53 -1.48 19.34
N LEU A 220 -4.27 -2.28 18.57
CA LEU A 220 -3.66 -3.27 17.68
C LEU A 220 -2.91 -2.61 16.52
N PHE A 221 -3.44 -1.49 16.05
CA PHE A 221 -2.87 -0.74 14.95
C PHE A 221 -2.09 0.49 15.41
N SER A 222 -0.80 0.48 15.10
CA SER A 222 -0.02 1.72 15.08
C SER A 222 -0.57 2.68 14.01
N PHE A 223 -0.22 3.96 14.13
CA PHE A 223 -0.61 4.97 13.15
C PHE A 223 -0.19 4.64 11.71
N THR A 224 0.94 3.94 11.54
CA THR A 224 1.41 3.45 10.24
C THR A 224 0.54 2.31 9.72
N LYS A 225 0.17 1.34 10.57
CA LYS A 225 -0.72 0.23 10.20
C LYS A 225 -2.12 0.71 9.82
N LEU A 226 -2.62 1.78 10.45
CA LEU A 226 -3.85 2.45 10.00
C LEU A 226 -3.74 2.95 8.56
N HIS A 227 -2.64 3.62 8.22
CA HIS A 227 -2.42 4.07 6.85
C HIS A 227 -2.36 2.91 5.88
N PHE A 228 -1.68 1.81 6.24
CA PHE A 228 -1.63 0.62 5.41
C PHE A 228 -3.03 0.04 5.17
N PHE A 229 -3.86 -0.06 6.22
CA PHE A 229 -5.25 -0.50 6.11
C PHE A 229 -6.04 0.35 5.12
N TRP A 230 -6.04 1.67 5.27
CA TRP A 230 -6.83 2.55 4.39
C TRP A 230 -6.28 2.61 2.96
N LEU A 231 -4.97 2.63 2.77
CA LEU A 231 -4.35 2.57 1.44
C LEU A 231 -4.70 1.27 0.72
N ARG A 232 -4.63 0.12 1.41
CA ARG A 232 -5.05 -1.17 0.85
C ARG A 232 -6.54 -1.21 0.55
N LEU A 233 -7.39 -0.79 1.49
CA LEU A 233 -8.84 -0.77 1.29
C LEU A 233 -9.27 0.08 0.09
N GLU A 234 -8.69 1.27 -0.06
CA GLU A 234 -8.94 2.13 -1.23
C GLU A 234 -8.40 1.51 -2.52
N SER A 235 -7.28 0.77 -2.45
CA SER A 235 -6.73 0.03 -3.60
C SER A 235 -7.63 -1.13 -4.03
N ILE A 236 -8.15 -1.92 -3.07
CA ILE A 236 -9.14 -2.98 -3.30
C ILE A 236 -10.36 -2.38 -4.02
N ARG A 237 -10.89 -1.26 -3.50
CA ARG A 237 -12.03 -0.57 -4.11
C ARG A 237 -11.75 -0.16 -5.55
N ARG A 238 -10.61 0.49 -5.82
CA ARG A 238 -10.23 0.92 -7.17
C ARG A 238 -10.02 -0.25 -8.13
N SER A 239 -9.31 -1.29 -7.70
CA SER A 239 -9.06 -2.48 -8.53
C SER A 239 -10.36 -3.19 -8.91
N LYS A 240 -11.32 -3.32 -7.99
CA LYS A 240 -12.64 -3.89 -8.30
C LYS A 240 -13.45 -3.04 -9.28
N LEU A 241 -13.49 -1.71 -9.07
CA LEU A 241 -14.17 -0.80 -10.00
C LEU A 241 -13.56 -0.85 -11.42
N GLN A 242 -12.26 -1.14 -11.56
CA GLN A 242 -11.60 -1.28 -12.85
C GLN A 242 -11.91 -2.61 -13.56
N LEU A 243 -12.22 -3.67 -12.80
CA LEU A 243 -12.45 -5.02 -13.35
C LEU A 243 -13.91 -5.29 -13.73
N GLY A 244 -14.85 -4.45 -13.29
CA GLY A 244 -16.29 -4.59 -13.53
C GLY A 244 -16.99 -5.28 -12.37
#